data_AF-A0AAD9MWH5-F1
#
_entry.id   AF-A0AAD9MWH5-F1
#
_cell.length_a   1.000
_cell.length_b   1.000
_cell.length_c   1.000
_cell.angle_alpha   90.00
_cell.angle_beta   90.00
_cell.angle_gamma   90.00
#
_symmetry.space_group_name_H-M   'P 1'
#
loop_
_entity.id
_entity.type
_entity.pdbx_description
1 polymer ?
#
loop_
_entity_poly.entity_id
_entity_poly.type
_entity_poly.pdbx_seq_one_letter_code
_entity_poly.pdbx_strand_id
1 'polypeptide(L)'
;MAAKQTPKNQSYSESGNGMRIKELEVINSELSSLKPGRKVYKQQPNSNVFFHEDVSHVMAHAKQELNALIQEYKEAEKTQDETE
;
A
#
# COMPACT_ATOMS: atom_id res chain seq x y z
N MET A 1 5.69 -17.50 -16.04
CA MET A 1 5.76 -16.33 -15.13
C MET A 1 4.55 -16.40 -14.20
N ALA A 2 4.68 -16.99 -13.02
CA ALA A 2 3.55 -17.17 -12.11
C ALA A 2 3.25 -15.86 -11.38
N ALA A 3 2.05 -15.30 -11.60
CA ALA A 3 1.54 -14.18 -10.82
C ALA A 3 1.35 -14.66 -9.38
N LYS A 4 2.17 -14.16 -8.45
CA LYS A 4 2.00 -14.44 -7.02
C LYS A 4 0.65 -13.85 -6.59
N GLN A 5 -0.30 -14.71 -6.26
CA GLN A 5 -1.57 -14.32 -5.67
C GLN A 5 -1.30 -13.66 -4.32
N THR A 6 -1.74 -12.41 -4.16
CA THR A 6 -1.79 -11.73 -2.88
C THR A 6 -2.90 -12.35 -2.02
N PRO A 7 -2.63 -12.73 -0.76
CA PRO A 7 -3.64 -13.30 0.11
C PRO A 7 -4.68 -12.23 0.46
N LYS A 8 -5.92 -12.44 -0.01
CA LYS A 8 -7.09 -11.70 0.47
C LYS A 8 -7.40 -12.22 1.88
N ASN A 9 -7.35 -11.36 2.90
CA ASN A 9 -7.54 -11.64 4.34
C ASN A 9 -6.27 -11.99 5.15
N GLN A 10 -5.23 -11.16 5.07
CA GLN A 10 -4.21 -11.13 6.14
C GLN A 10 -4.60 -10.04 7.16
N SER A 11 -4.86 -10.42 8.42
CA SER A 11 -5.23 -9.47 9.47
C SER A 11 -3.97 -8.77 10.00
N TYR A 12 -3.66 -7.59 9.47
CA TYR A 12 -2.57 -6.78 10.01
C TYR A 12 -2.97 -6.14 11.35
N SER A 13 -2.02 -6.11 12.28
CA SER A 13 -2.19 -5.46 13.59
C SER A 13 -2.60 -3.98 13.46
N GLU A 14 -3.26 -3.43 14.48
CA GLU A 14 -3.65 -2.00 14.53
C GLU A 14 -2.47 -1.06 14.84
N SER A 15 -1.26 -1.60 14.95
CA SER A 15 0.00 -0.87 15.06
C SER A 15 0.33 -0.10 13.77
N GLY A 16 1.23 0.89 13.85
CA GLY A 16 1.52 1.85 12.76
C GLY A 16 1.68 1.24 11.36
N ASN A 17 2.53 0.23 11.19
CA ASN A 17 2.74 -0.42 9.89
C ASN A 17 1.50 -1.16 9.38
N GLY A 18 0.73 -1.80 10.26
CA GLY A 18 -0.49 -2.52 9.88
C GLY A 18 -1.63 -1.58 9.47
N MET A 19 -1.76 -0.40 10.09
CA MET A 19 -2.67 0.64 9.61
C MET A 19 -2.27 1.14 8.22
N ARG A 20 -0.98 1.41 8.00
CA ARG A 20 -0.48 1.89 6.70
C ARG A 20 -0.71 0.88 5.57
N ILE A 21 -0.53 -0.41 5.84
CA ILE A 21 -0.81 -1.48 4.89
C ILE A 21 -2.29 -1.48 4.48
N LYS A 22 -3.22 -1.39 5.44
CA LYS A 22 -4.67 -1.33 5.16
C LYS A 22 -5.04 -0.11 4.32
N GLU A 23 -4.49 1.05 4.63
CA GLU A 23 -4.70 2.26 3.83
C GLU A 23 -4.24 2.07 2.38
N LEU A 24 -3.05 1.50 2.17
CA LEU A 24 -2.50 1.27 0.83
C LEU A 24 -3.28 0.22 0.03
N GLU A 25 -3.84 -0.80 0.68
CA GLU A 25 -4.75 -1.75 0.05
C GLU A 25 -6.02 -1.05 -0.47
N VAL A 26 -6.63 -0.19 0.36
CA VAL A 26 -7.79 0.61 -0.04
C VAL A 26 -7.41 1.55 -1.19
N ILE A 27 -6.32 2.30 -1.08
CA ILE A 27 -5.84 3.21 -2.14
C ILE A 27 -5.63 2.47 -3.46
N ASN A 28 -5.00 1.29 -3.44
CA ASN A 28 -4.81 0.50 -4.65
C ASN A 28 -6.14 0.05 -5.26
N SER A 29 -7.11 -0.33 -4.43
CA SER A 29 -8.44 -0.72 -4.89
C SER A 29 -9.19 0.45 -5.53
N GLU A 30 -9.15 1.63 -4.91
CA GLU A 30 -9.78 2.86 -5.41
C GLU A 30 -9.12 3.34 -6.71
N LEU A 31 -7.78 3.35 -6.77
CA LEU A 31 -7.08 3.74 -7.99
C LEU A 31 -7.39 2.79 -9.16
N SER A 32 -7.57 1.50 -8.89
CA SER A 32 -7.92 0.51 -9.91
C SER A 32 -9.37 0.61 -10.40
N SER A 33 -10.26 1.16 -9.57
CA SER A 33 -11.69 1.34 -9.90
C SER A 33 -11.97 2.68 -10.60
N LEU A 34 -10.97 3.57 -10.69
CA LEU A 34 -11.09 4.84 -11.39
C LEU A 34 -11.45 4.64 -12.86
N LYS A 35 -12.44 5.42 -13.33
CA LYS A 35 -12.78 5.49 -14.75
C LYS A 35 -11.60 6.07 -15.55
N PRO A 36 -11.39 5.66 -16.81
CA PRO A 36 -10.37 6.23 -17.67
C PRO A 36 -10.46 7.76 -17.77
N GLY A 37 -9.31 8.44 -17.77
CA GLY A 37 -9.23 9.90 -17.91
C GLY A 37 -9.50 10.69 -16.63
N ARG A 38 -9.68 10.04 -15.47
CA ARG A 38 -9.77 10.73 -14.18
C ARG A 38 -8.39 11.18 -13.71
N LYS A 39 -8.32 12.41 -13.20
CA LYS A 39 -7.08 13.00 -12.68
C LYS A 39 -6.90 12.61 -11.23
N VAL A 40 -5.69 12.17 -10.90
CA VAL A 40 -5.28 11.92 -9.51
C VAL A 40 -4.47 13.13 -9.04
N TYR A 41 -4.62 13.45 -7.77
CA TYR A 41 -3.87 14.52 -7.11
C TYR A 41 -3.29 14.01 -5.80
N LYS A 42 -2.01 14.32 -5.55
CA LYS A 42 -1.32 13.96 -4.30
C LYS A 42 -1.12 15.20 -3.45
N GLN A 43 -1.50 15.11 -2.17
CA GLN A 43 -1.28 16.16 -1.19
C GLN A 43 0.20 16.20 -0.77
N GLN A 44 0.76 17.39 -0.62
CA GLN A 44 2.05 17.56 0.03
C GLN A 44 1.96 17.28 1.54
N PRO A 45 2.97 16.63 2.14
CA PRO A 45 3.00 16.46 3.60
C PRO A 45 2.92 17.80 4.32
N ASN A 46 2.11 17.84 5.38
CA ASN A 46 1.93 19.03 6.25
C ASN A 46 1.47 20.30 5.51
N SER A 47 0.78 20.15 4.38
CA SER A 47 0.33 21.26 3.54
C SER A 47 -1.01 20.94 2.89
N ASN A 48 -1.78 21.97 2.56
CA ASN A 48 -3.06 21.83 1.82
C ASN A 48 -2.89 21.95 0.30
N VAL A 49 -1.65 21.81 -0.20
CA VAL A 49 -1.34 21.88 -1.63
C VAL A 49 -1.40 20.49 -2.26
N PHE A 50 -2.07 20.39 -3.41
CA PHE A 50 -2.26 19.16 -4.17
C PHE A 50 -1.61 19.27 -5.56
N PHE A 51 -0.86 18.25 -5.97
CA PHE A 51 -0.21 18.19 -7.28
C PHE A 51 -0.88 17.16 -8.15
N HIS A 52 -1.10 17.51 -9.42
CA HIS A 52 -1.56 16.55 -10.40
C HIS A 52 -0.50 15.46 -10.61
N GLU A 53 -0.95 14.21 -10.63
CA GLU A 53 -0.08 13.07 -10.86
C GLU A 53 -0.67 12.10 -11.88
N ASP A 54 0.21 11.41 -12.58
CA ASP A 54 -0.06 10.28 -13.44
C ASP A 54 -0.54 9.08 -12.61
N VAL A 55 -1.70 8.53 -13.03
CA VAL A 55 -2.35 7.43 -12.32
C VAL A 55 -1.47 6.18 -12.29
N SER A 56 -0.74 5.91 -13.37
CA SER A 56 0.13 4.73 -13.47
C SER A 56 1.32 4.83 -12.51
N HIS A 57 1.89 6.03 -12.37
CA HIS A 57 2.98 6.30 -11.42
C HIS A 57 2.49 6.12 -9.98
N VAL A 58 1.37 6.74 -9.61
CA VAL A 58 0.82 6.63 -8.25
C VAL A 58 0.46 5.19 -7.91
N MET A 59 -0.15 4.45 -8.85
CA MET A 59 -0.45 3.03 -8.66
C MET A 59 0.81 2.18 -8.49
N ALA A 60 1.86 2.43 -9.28
CA ALA A 60 3.12 1.70 -9.17
C ALA A 60 3.78 1.96 -7.80
N HIS A 61 3.82 3.22 -7.38
CA HIS A 61 4.35 3.60 -6.07
C HIS A 61 3.56 2.95 -4.92
N ALA A 62 2.23 3.02 -4.95
CA ALA A 62 1.38 2.45 -3.90
C ALA A 62 1.55 0.92 -3.80
N LYS A 63 1.69 0.22 -4.93
CA LYS A 63 1.99 -1.23 -4.94
C LYS A 63 3.39 -1.54 -4.40
N GLN A 64 4.39 -0.75 -4.77
CA GLN A 64 5.75 -0.94 -4.31
C GLN A 64 5.86 -0.75 -2.79
N GLU A 65 5.26 0.33 -2.27
CA GLU A 65 5.22 0.65 -0.85
C GLU A 65 4.47 -0.46 -0.07
N LEU A 66 3.32 -0.89 -0.56
CA LEU A 66 2.55 -1.97 0.04
C LEU A 66 3.37 -3.27 0.14
N ASN A 67 4.05 -3.66 -0.94
CA ASN A 67 4.86 -4.88 -0.94
C ASN A 67 6.02 -4.78 0.04
N ALA A 68 6.68 -3.63 0.14
CA ALA A 68 7.78 -3.41 1.08
C ALA A 68 7.30 -3.53 2.53
N LEU A 69 6.20 -2.87 2.88
CA LEU A 69 5.65 -2.91 4.24
C LEU A 69 5.15 -4.30 4.62
N ILE A 70 4.51 -5.02 3.70
CA ILE A 70 4.09 -6.41 3.94
C ILE A 70 5.31 -7.30 4.19
N GLN A 71 6.41 -7.09 3.47
CA GLN A 71 7.63 -7.87 3.65
C GLN A 71 8.25 -7.57 5.02
N GLU A 72 8.43 -6.29 5.37
CA GLU A 72 8.96 -5.86 6.67
C GLU A 72 8.11 -6.39 7.82
N TYR A 73 6.78 -6.32 7.69
CA TYR A 73 5.84 -6.84 8.68
C TYR A 73 6.02 -8.35 8.90
N LYS A 74 6.16 -9.13 7.82
CA LYS A 74 6.37 -10.58 7.91
C LYS A 74 7.74 -10.95 8.47
N GLU A 75 8.77 -10.17 8.16
CA GLU A 75 10.12 -10.36 8.71
C GLU A 75 10.15 -10.06 10.21
N ALA A 76 9.43 -9.03 10.65
CA ALA A 76 9.26 -8.73 12.07
C ALA A 76 8.52 -9.85 12.83
N GLU A 77 7.43 -10.41 12.27
CA GLU A 77 6.71 -11.55 12.87
C GLU A 77 7.63 -12.77 13.01
N LYS A 78 8.39 -13.13 11.97
CA LYS A 78 9.32 -14.27 12.03
C LYS A 78 10.44 -14.10 13.06
N THR A 79 10.94 -12.88 13.22
CA THR A 79 12.02 -12.60 14.17
C THR A 79 11.54 -12.76 15.62
N GLN A 80 10.24 -12.53 15.89
CA GLN A 80 9.65 -12.74 17.22
C GLN A 80 9.56 -14.24 17.55
N ASP A 81 9.12 -15.07 16.60
CA ASP A 81 8.98 -16.52 16.77
C ASP A 81 10.33 -17.26 16.94
N GLU A 82 11.45 -16.70 16.47
CA GLU A 82 12.79 -17.29 16.61
C GLU A 82 13.50 -16.96 17.93
N THR A 83 12.93 -16.05 18.74
CA THR A 83 13.46 -15.63 20.04
C THR A 83 12.76 -16.23 21.26
N GLU A 84 11.73 -17.05 21.06
CA GLU A 84 11.09 -17.89 22.10
C GLU A 84 11.54 -19.36 22.02
#